data_AF-A0A850U0J2-F1
#
_entry.id   AF-A0A850U0J2-F1
#
_cell.length_a   1.000
_cell.length_b   1.000
_cell.length_c   1.000
_cell.angle_alpha   90.00
_cell.angle_beta   90.00
_cell.angle_gamma   90.00
#
_symmetry.space_group_name_H-M   'P 1'
#
loop_
_entity.id
_entity.type
_entity.pdbx_description
1 polymer ?
#
loop_
_entity_poly.entity_id
_entity_poly.type
_entity_poly.pdbx_seq_one_letter_code
_entity_poly.pdbx_strand_id
1 'polypeptide(L)'
;MEESVAETAGMVTELMPAAEEEDEDDDDDNHDDLAGRFLRLEQEQNALLQALPPFGEPVSHVYHPLDYAWEPHCDFVRRYCRTPKRVLFLGMNPGPFGMAQTGVPFGEAWHVREWLRVVGGVKKPPSEHPKRPVLGLACRRAEVS
;
A
#
# COMPACT_ATOMS: atom_id res chain seq x y z
N MET A 1 84.56 -0.96 8.21
CA MET A 1 83.49 -0.85 9.21
C MET A 1 83.05 0.60 9.39
N GLU A 2 82.01 1.10 8.73
CA GLU A 2 81.50 0.92 7.36
C GLU A 2 80.38 1.96 7.14
N GLU A 3 79.95 2.17 5.89
CA GLU A 3 79.05 3.26 5.47
C GLU A 3 77.54 3.01 5.68
N SER A 4 76.75 4.10 5.68
CA SER A 4 75.42 4.33 5.02
C SER A 4 74.71 5.51 5.75
N VAL A 5 74.24 6.63 5.15
CA VAL A 5 73.38 6.91 3.98
C VAL A 5 72.02 6.19 4.11
N ALA A 6 70.81 6.76 4.01
CA ALA A 6 70.31 8.09 3.63
C ALA A 6 69.38 8.65 4.77
N GLU A 7 68.40 9.57 4.64
CA GLU A 7 67.86 10.39 3.53
C GLU A 7 67.17 11.66 4.09
N THR A 8 66.52 12.46 3.22
CA THR A 8 65.60 13.57 3.59
C THR A 8 64.19 13.32 3.06
N ALA A 9 63.16 13.50 3.89
CA ALA A 9 61.76 13.54 3.44
C ALA A 9 61.08 14.83 3.92
N GLY A 10 60.66 15.67 2.96
CA GLY A 10 59.90 16.88 3.24
C GLY A 10 58.43 16.56 3.49
N MET A 11 57.81 17.27 4.45
CA MET A 11 56.40 17.11 4.78
C MET A 11 55.53 17.82 3.72
N VAL A 12 55.18 17.10 2.65
CA VAL A 12 54.21 17.58 1.65
C VAL A 12 52.81 17.57 2.26
N THR A 13 52.19 18.75 2.28
CA THR A 13 50.76 18.91 2.54
C THR A 13 49.95 18.39 1.36
N GLU A 14 49.23 17.30 1.55
CA GLU A 14 48.20 16.85 0.61
C GLU A 14 46.84 17.35 1.10
N LEU A 15 46.14 18.12 0.27
CA LEU A 15 44.82 18.64 0.61
C LEU A 15 43.79 17.51 0.54
N MET A 16 42.98 17.36 1.58
CA MET A 16 41.78 16.53 1.48
C MET A 16 40.80 17.18 0.49
N PRO A 17 40.16 16.41 -0.41
CA PRO A 17 39.03 16.93 -1.16
C PRO A 17 37.89 17.25 -0.19
N ALA A 18 37.13 18.31 -0.49
CA ALA A 18 35.89 18.56 0.23
C ALA A 18 34.97 17.34 0.06
N ALA A 19 34.33 16.91 1.15
CA ALA A 19 33.23 15.98 1.03
C ALA A 19 32.17 16.61 0.14
N GLU A 20 31.68 15.86 -0.84
CA GLU A 20 30.43 16.20 -1.49
C GLU A 20 29.36 16.10 -0.40
N GLU A 21 28.71 17.22 -0.10
CA GLU A 21 27.50 17.20 0.73
C GLU A 21 26.45 16.47 -0.12
N GLU A 22 26.31 15.16 0.10
CA GLU A 22 25.11 14.44 -0.30
C GLU A 22 23.96 15.13 0.43
N ASP A 23 23.02 15.71 -0.33
CA ASP A 23 21.78 16.28 0.22
C ASP A 23 21.01 15.13 0.88
N GLU A 24 21.27 14.90 2.17
CA GLU A 24 20.41 14.12 3.05
C GLU A 24 19.08 14.88 3.14
N ASP A 25 18.17 14.57 2.21
CA ASP A 25 16.73 14.90 2.26
C ASP A 25 16.09 14.14 3.45
N ASP A 26 16.55 14.47 4.67
CA ASP A 26 16.10 13.95 5.96
C ASP A 26 14.78 14.62 6.35
N ASP A 27 13.78 14.49 5.47
CA ASP A 27 12.40 14.95 5.62
C ASP A 27 11.60 13.98 6.54
N ASP A 28 12.27 13.41 7.56
CA ASP A 28 11.73 12.49 8.58
C ASP A 28 11.01 13.23 9.71
N ASP A 29 10.02 14.08 9.39
CA ASP A 29 8.94 14.42 10.34
C ASP A 29 7.63 14.94 9.71
N ASN A 30 7.35 14.66 8.43
CA ASN A 30 6.08 15.06 7.83
C ASN A 30 5.01 13.96 7.95
N HIS A 31 4.27 13.99 9.07
CA HIS A 31 3.31 12.96 9.51
C HIS A 31 2.00 12.86 8.67
N ASP A 32 2.06 13.03 7.35
CA ASP A 32 0.95 12.75 6.43
C ASP A 32 1.35 12.57 4.95
N ASP A 33 2.03 11.46 4.61
CA ASP A 33 2.20 11.08 3.20
C ASP A 33 0.84 10.93 2.48
N LEU A 34 0.81 11.10 1.16
CA LEU A 34 -0.45 11.11 0.39
C LEU A 34 -1.25 9.79 0.52
N ALA A 35 -0.58 8.65 0.71
CA ALA A 35 -1.24 7.37 0.93
C ALA A 35 -1.81 7.29 2.36
N GLY A 36 -1.09 7.80 3.37
CA GLY A 36 -1.59 7.98 4.74
C GLY A 36 -2.87 8.80 4.78
N ARG A 37 -2.87 9.96 4.10
CA ARG A 37 -4.05 10.82 3.93
C ARG A 37 -5.25 10.10 3.33
N PHE A 38 -5.01 9.36 2.25
CA PHE A 38 -6.05 8.63 1.54
C PHE A 38 -6.67 7.53 2.42
N LEU A 39 -5.81 6.73 3.09
CA LEU A 39 -6.25 5.68 4.01
C LEU A 39 -7.00 6.24 5.22
N ARG A 40 -6.62 7.41 5.76
CA ARG A 40 -7.37 8.07 6.84
C ARG A 40 -8.78 8.46 6.40
N LEU A 41 -8.94 9.07 5.22
CA LEU A 41 -10.24 9.42 4.66
C LEU A 41 -11.13 8.17 4.42
N GLU A 42 -10.54 7.05 4.01
CA GLU A 42 -11.27 5.77 3.86
C GLU A 42 -11.68 5.16 5.21
N GLN A 43 -10.85 5.28 6.25
CA GLN A 43 -11.21 4.87 7.62
C GLN A 43 -12.35 5.73 8.20
N GLU A 44 -12.29 7.05 8.02
CA GLU A 44 -13.36 7.98 8.41
C GLU A 44 -14.68 7.65 7.67
N GLN A 45 -14.62 7.42 6.35
CA GLN A 45 -15.78 7.00 5.57
C GLN A 45 -16.34 5.64 6.05
N ASN A 46 -15.48 4.65 6.28
CA ASN A 46 -15.88 3.32 6.75
C ASN A 46 -16.58 3.41 8.12
N ALA A 47 -16.08 4.25 9.04
CA ALA A 47 -16.73 4.50 10.33
C ALA A 47 -18.13 5.12 10.16
N LEU A 48 -18.30 6.09 9.25
CA LEU A 48 -19.60 6.70 8.94
C LEU A 48 -20.58 5.68 8.31
N LEU A 49 -20.09 4.80 7.42
CA LEU A 49 -20.89 3.74 6.82
C LEU A 49 -21.33 2.68 7.85
N GLN A 50 -20.47 2.34 8.81
CA GLN A 50 -20.78 1.41 9.90
C GLN A 50 -21.75 2.01 10.94
N ALA A 51 -21.82 3.34 11.04
CA ALA A 51 -22.78 4.05 11.90
C ALA A 51 -24.19 4.19 11.28
N LEU A 52 -24.41 3.74 10.03
CA LEU A 52 -25.73 3.73 9.41
C LEU A 52 -26.70 2.79 10.17
N PRO A 53 -28.01 3.12 10.22
CA PRO A 53 -29.00 2.21 10.76
C PRO A 53 -29.03 0.89 9.94
N PRO A 54 -29.43 -0.24 10.55
CA PRO A 54 -29.53 -1.52 9.85
C PRO A 54 -30.36 -1.42 8.58
N PHE A 55 -29.83 -1.95 7.48
CA PHE A 55 -30.52 -1.99 6.20
C PHE A 55 -31.74 -2.93 6.30
N GLY A 56 -32.91 -2.43 5.90
CA GLY A 56 -34.14 -3.22 5.80
C GLY A 56 -34.16 -4.13 4.57
N GLU A 57 -35.26 -4.87 4.42
CA GLU A 57 -35.49 -5.70 3.23
C GLU A 57 -35.41 -4.86 1.94
N PRO A 58 -34.85 -5.41 0.83
CA PRO A 58 -34.43 -6.80 0.64
C PRO A 58 -32.96 -7.07 1.02
N VAL A 59 -32.27 -6.17 1.74
CA VAL A 59 -30.86 -6.36 2.10
C VAL A 59 -30.74 -7.42 3.18
N SER A 60 -30.00 -8.49 2.90
CA SER A 60 -29.76 -9.59 3.84
C SER A 60 -28.32 -9.69 4.34
N HIS A 61 -27.36 -9.15 3.58
CA HIS A 61 -25.93 -9.22 3.87
C HIS A 61 -25.27 -7.93 3.38
N VAL A 62 -24.34 -7.40 4.17
CA VAL A 62 -23.54 -6.21 3.83
C VAL A 62 -22.07 -6.53 4.10
N TYR A 63 -21.22 -6.35 3.10
CA TYR A 63 -19.79 -6.65 3.19
C TYR A 63 -19.00 -5.34 3.08
N HIS A 64 -18.06 -5.11 3.98
CA HIS A 64 -17.14 -3.97 3.96
C HIS A 64 -15.71 -4.46 3.69
N PRO A 65 -15.23 -4.49 2.42
CA PRO A 65 -13.89 -4.99 2.11
C PRO A 65 -12.77 -4.17 2.77
N LEU A 66 -13.01 -2.89 3.05
CA LEU A 66 -12.07 -2.02 3.77
C LEU A 66 -11.93 -2.36 5.27
N ASP A 67 -12.68 -3.34 5.78
CA ASP A 67 -12.47 -3.92 7.11
C ASP A 67 -11.73 -5.27 6.98
N TYR A 68 -12.35 -6.26 6.33
CA TYR A 68 -11.79 -7.63 6.28
C TYR A 68 -10.62 -7.82 5.29
N ALA A 69 -10.46 -6.96 4.28
CA ALA A 69 -9.36 -6.97 3.31
C ALA A 69 -8.49 -5.71 3.41
N TRP A 70 -8.41 -5.10 4.60
CA TRP A 70 -7.68 -3.86 4.85
C TRP A 70 -6.16 -3.96 4.58
N GLU A 71 -5.54 -5.11 4.85
CA GLU A 71 -4.09 -5.30 4.64
C GLU A 71 -3.67 -5.18 3.16
N PRO A 72 -4.22 -5.97 2.20
CA PRO A 72 -3.88 -5.80 0.78
C PRO A 72 -4.37 -4.46 0.22
N HIS A 73 -5.46 -3.90 0.74
CA HIS A 73 -5.88 -2.55 0.38
C HIS A 73 -4.83 -1.48 0.77
N CYS A 74 -4.29 -1.56 1.99
CA CYS A 74 -3.20 -0.70 2.47
C CYS A 74 -1.92 -0.83 1.62
N ASP A 75 -1.50 -2.05 1.27
CA ASP A 75 -0.33 -2.27 0.40
C ASP A 75 -0.57 -1.68 -1.00
N PHE A 76 -1.76 -1.87 -1.58
CA PHE A 76 -2.14 -1.22 -2.84
C PHE A 76 -2.04 0.31 -2.78
N VAL A 77 -2.67 0.95 -1.78
CA VAL A 77 -2.67 2.42 -1.66
C VAL A 77 -1.26 2.95 -1.40
N ARG A 78 -0.49 2.38 -0.49
CA ARG A 78 0.91 2.81 -0.24
C ARG A 78 1.82 2.61 -1.46
N ARG A 79 1.63 1.55 -2.23
CA ARG A 79 2.40 1.26 -3.44
C ARG A 79 2.14 2.25 -4.57
N TYR A 80 0.88 2.65 -4.78
CA TYR A 80 0.47 3.41 -5.98
C TYR A 80 0.07 4.87 -5.73
N CYS A 81 -0.32 5.24 -4.50
CA CYS A 81 -0.74 6.61 -4.13
C CYS A 81 0.41 7.52 -3.64
N ARG A 82 1.65 7.23 -4.04
CA ARG A 82 2.86 7.97 -3.60
C ARG A 82 2.98 9.42 -4.09
N THR A 83 2.15 9.84 -5.05
CA THR A 83 2.22 11.16 -5.70
C THR A 83 0.83 11.62 -6.16
N PRO A 84 0.56 12.94 -6.24
CA PRO A 84 -0.73 13.47 -6.71
C PRO A 84 -1.10 12.96 -8.11
N LYS A 85 -2.39 12.66 -8.32
CA LYS A 85 -2.91 12.14 -9.60
C LYS A 85 -3.73 13.19 -10.32
N ARG A 86 -3.51 13.34 -11.63
CA ARG A 86 -4.31 14.21 -12.51
C ARG A 86 -5.64 13.59 -12.96
N VAL A 87 -5.77 12.28 -12.82
CA VAL A 87 -6.93 11.48 -13.26
C VAL A 87 -7.26 10.50 -12.14
N LEU A 88 -8.55 10.40 -11.82
CA LEU A 88 -9.10 9.40 -10.92
C LEU A 88 -10.09 8.54 -11.70
N PHE A 89 -9.85 7.23 -11.76
CA PHE A 89 -10.84 6.27 -12.24
C PHE A 89 -11.75 5.88 -11.07
N LEU A 90 -13.05 6.05 -11.24
CA LEU A 90 -14.04 5.84 -10.17
C LEU A 90 -15.09 4.81 -10.62
N GLY A 91 -15.13 3.67 -9.94
CA GLY A 91 -16.19 2.67 -10.06
C GLY A 91 -17.38 3.00 -9.14
N MET A 92 -18.44 2.18 -9.21
CA MET A 92 -19.60 2.32 -8.32
C MET A 92 -19.34 1.72 -6.93
N ASN A 93 -19.07 0.41 -6.86
CA ASN A 93 -18.94 -0.35 -5.62
C ASN A 93 -18.19 -1.67 -5.89
N PRO A 94 -17.72 -2.38 -4.84
CA PRO A 94 -17.05 -3.68 -4.99
C PRO A 94 -17.86 -4.72 -5.75
N GLY A 95 -17.23 -5.35 -6.75
CA GLY A 95 -17.71 -6.59 -7.36
C GLY A 95 -17.43 -7.82 -6.48
N PRO A 96 -18.23 -8.89 -6.60
CA PRO A 96 -18.15 -10.06 -5.70
C PRO A 96 -16.92 -10.94 -5.91
N PHE A 97 -16.17 -10.79 -7.01
CA PHE A 97 -15.01 -11.63 -7.33
C PHE A 97 -13.69 -10.85 -7.49
N GLY A 98 -13.75 -9.53 -7.61
CA GLY A 98 -12.61 -8.62 -7.52
C GLY A 98 -12.47 -8.01 -6.13
N MET A 99 -12.88 -6.75 -5.96
CA MET A 99 -12.59 -5.97 -4.73
C MET A 99 -13.16 -6.61 -3.44
N ALA A 100 -14.30 -7.31 -3.48
CA ALA A 100 -14.82 -8.05 -2.32
C ALA A 100 -14.00 -9.30 -1.94
N GLN A 101 -13.02 -9.67 -2.75
CA GLN A 101 -12.06 -10.75 -2.48
C GLN A 101 -10.68 -10.20 -2.12
N THR A 102 -10.29 -9.06 -2.69
CA THR A 102 -8.90 -8.59 -2.70
C THR A 102 -8.65 -7.27 -1.98
N GLY A 103 -9.69 -6.48 -1.68
CA GLY A 103 -9.56 -5.11 -1.17
C GLY A 103 -9.15 -4.08 -2.24
N VAL A 104 -8.79 -4.50 -3.45
CA VAL A 104 -8.30 -3.61 -4.51
C VAL A 104 -9.44 -3.25 -5.49
N PRO A 105 -9.64 -1.96 -5.85
CA PRO A 105 -10.62 -1.55 -6.85
C PRO A 105 -10.40 -2.25 -8.20
N PHE A 106 -11.47 -2.80 -8.81
CA PHE A 106 -11.39 -3.67 -10.00
C PHE A 106 -10.41 -4.86 -9.85
N GLY A 107 -10.10 -5.24 -8.61
CA GLY A 107 -8.98 -6.12 -8.30
C GLY A 107 -9.30 -7.60 -8.46
N GLU A 108 -9.35 -8.11 -9.68
CA GLU A 108 -9.33 -9.54 -9.96
C GLU A 108 -8.08 -10.21 -9.35
N ALA A 109 -8.25 -11.36 -8.69
CA ALA A 109 -7.25 -11.94 -7.79
C ALA A 109 -5.93 -12.33 -8.45
N TRP A 110 -5.93 -12.76 -9.72
CA TRP A 110 -4.69 -13.01 -10.46
C TRP A 110 -3.95 -11.70 -10.77
N HIS A 111 -4.63 -10.67 -11.29
CA HIS A 111 -3.99 -9.37 -11.58
C HIS A 111 -3.47 -8.69 -10.31
N VAL A 112 -4.20 -8.74 -9.21
CA VAL A 112 -3.77 -8.18 -7.92
C VAL A 112 -2.46 -8.83 -7.42
N ARG A 113 -2.36 -10.16 -7.49
CA ARG A 113 -1.20 -10.89 -6.99
C ARG A 113 -0.02 -10.92 -7.96
N GLU A 114 -0.28 -11.10 -9.26
CA GLU A 114 0.76 -11.34 -10.27
C GLU A 114 1.21 -10.08 -11.02
N TRP A 115 0.34 -9.09 -11.19
CA TRP A 115 0.68 -7.85 -11.89
C TRP A 115 0.88 -6.66 -10.94
N LEU A 116 -0.09 -6.38 -10.07
CA LEU A 116 0.03 -5.32 -9.06
C LEU A 116 0.96 -5.70 -7.89
N ARG A 117 1.30 -6.99 -7.75
CA ARG A 117 2.18 -7.53 -6.69
C ARG A 117 1.74 -7.10 -5.28
N VAL A 118 0.41 -7.04 -5.09
CA VAL A 118 -0.21 -6.67 -3.81
C VAL A 118 -0.29 -7.88 -2.90
N VAL A 119 0.04 -7.69 -1.62
CA VAL A 119 0.07 -8.73 -0.59
C VAL A 119 -0.66 -8.31 0.69
N GLY A 120 -1.19 -9.28 1.43
CA GLY A 120 -1.83 -9.05 2.73
C GLY A 120 -2.84 -10.15 3.09
N GLY A 121 -3.19 -10.23 4.37
CA GLY A 121 -4.24 -11.12 4.86
C GLY A 121 -5.64 -10.63 4.47
N VAL A 122 -6.52 -11.58 4.13
CA VAL A 122 -7.95 -11.32 3.94
C VAL A 122 -8.74 -12.17 4.94
N LYS A 123 -9.44 -11.48 5.85
CA LYS A 123 -10.33 -12.04 6.86
C LYS A 123 -11.71 -12.33 6.26
N LYS A 124 -12.64 -12.84 7.06
CA LYS A 124 -14.05 -13.00 6.66
C LYS A 124 -14.89 -11.81 7.18
N PRO A 125 -15.94 -11.38 6.45
CA PRO A 125 -16.96 -10.49 7.01
C PRO A 125 -17.75 -11.23 8.11
N PRO A 126 -18.40 -10.51 9.05
CA PRO A 126 -19.13 -11.12 10.18
C PRO A 126 -20.26 -12.08 9.80
N SER A 127 -20.85 -11.91 8.61
CA SER A 127 -21.90 -12.80 8.07
C SER A 127 -21.63 -13.04 6.59
N GLU A 128 -21.34 -14.29 6.21
CA GLU A 128 -21.13 -14.70 4.82
C GLU A 128 -22.36 -15.42 4.25
N HIS A 129 -22.86 -14.95 3.11
CA HIS A 129 -23.86 -15.68 2.35
C HIS A 129 -23.22 -16.90 1.65
N PRO A 130 -23.75 -18.14 1.76
CA PRO A 130 -23.08 -19.34 1.23
C PRO A 130 -22.75 -19.32 -0.28
N LYS A 131 -23.48 -18.55 -1.09
CA LYS A 131 -23.20 -18.37 -2.54
C LYS A 131 -22.26 -17.20 -2.86
N ARG A 132 -21.72 -16.51 -1.85
CA ARG A 132 -20.79 -15.37 -1.94
C ARG A 132 -19.71 -15.43 -0.85
N PRO A 133 -18.93 -16.53 -0.74
CA PRO A 133 -17.82 -16.59 0.20
C PRO A 133 -16.69 -15.64 -0.22
N VAL A 134 -16.02 -15.06 0.76
CA VAL A 134 -14.72 -14.39 0.62
C VAL A 134 -13.63 -15.46 0.73
N LEU A 135 -12.85 -15.62 -0.33
CA LEU A 135 -11.73 -16.56 -0.46
C LEU A 135 -10.37 -15.84 -0.50
N GLY A 136 -10.36 -14.51 -0.40
CA GLY A 136 -9.14 -13.71 -0.42
C GLY A 136 -8.45 -13.70 -1.79
N LEU A 137 -7.14 -13.41 -1.77
CA LEU A 137 -6.25 -13.50 -2.93
C LEU A 137 -6.14 -14.93 -3.52
N ALA A 138 -6.73 -15.94 -2.88
CA ALA A 138 -6.84 -17.32 -3.39
C ALA A 138 -8.13 -17.59 -4.18
N CYS A 139 -9.00 -16.58 -4.36
CA CYS A 139 -10.18 -16.70 -5.21
C CYS A 139 -9.80 -17.13 -6.64
N ARG A 140 -10.42 -18.19 -7.15
CA ARG A 140 -10.19 -18.73 -8.51
C ARG A 140 -11.22 -18.25 -9.54
N ARG A 141 -12.17 -17.41 -9.14
CA ARG A 141 -13.19 -16.85 -10.02
C ARG A 141 -12.69 -15.50 -10.52
N ALA A 142 -12.53 -15.38 -11.84
CA ALA A 142 -12.26 -14.09 -12.45
C ALA A 142 -13.47 -13.17 -12.31
N GLU A 143 -13.21 -11.89 -12.05
CA GLU A 143 -14.14 -10.80 -12.35
C GLU A 143 -13.90 -10.39 -13.83
N VAL A 144 -14.97 -10.10 -14.57
CA VAL A 144 -14.92 -9.82 -16.02
C VAL A 144 -15.03 -8.31 -16.33
N SER A 145 -15.42 -7.54 -15.31
CA SER A 145 -15.65 -6.08 -15.37
C SER A 145 -14.37 -5.26 -15.40
#